data_AF-F6FIC3-F1
#
_entry.id   AF-F6FIC3-F1
#
_cell.length_a   1.000
_cell.length_b   1.000
_cell.length_c   1.000
_cell.angle_alpha   90.00
_cell.angle_beta   90.00
_cell.angle_gamma   90.00
#
_symmetry.space_group_name_H-M   'P 1'
#
loop_
_entity.id
_entity.type
_entity.pdbx_description
1 polymer ?
#
loop_
_entity_poly.entity_id
_entity_poly.type
_entity_poly.pdbx_seq_one_letter_code
_entity_poly.pdbx_strand_id
1 'polypeptide(L)'
;MAFPVKLLLGGIGLGTIGTGLGIEKLVSSGSKNTNLLTKGTSSRESIVVKKECRIHKLMKLLEGSFQRVEKEDLEREMKNVEEYKNIKKVCEGLGGKDIFISNKEQKGWKYHPEDQQASDYKTKFENYLRGLKLI
;
A
#
# COMPACT_ATOMS: atom_id res chain seq x y z
N MET A 1 -31.99 45.12 -4.34
CA MET A 1 -32.17 45.57 -2.94
C MET A 1 -33.18 44.66 -2.27
N ALA A 2 -32.87 44.26 -1.03
CA ALA A 2 -33.72 43.82 0.08
C ALA A 2 -34.90 42.86 -0.17
N PHE A 3 -34.76 41.64 0.38
CA PHE A 3 -35.86 40.72 0.70
C PHE A 3 -36.55 41.15 2.01
N PRO A 4 -37.89 41.06 2.12
CA PRO A 4 -38.55 41.21 3.39
C PRO A 4 -38.96 39.86 4.02
N VAL A 5 -38.33 39.58 5.16
CA VAL A 5 -38.85 39.20 6.50
C VAL A 5 -39.97 38.15 6.58
N LYS A 6 -39.83 37.09 7.42
CA LYS A 6 -40.24 37.01 8.85
C LYS A 6 -40.33 35.56 9.38
N LEU A 7 -39.94 35.44 10.65
CA LEU A 7 -39.85 34.27 11.54
C LEU A 7 -41.17 33.51 11.79
N LEU A 8 -41.08 32.19 12.00
CA LEU A 8 -41.87 31.38 12.96
C LEU A 8 -40.98 30.21 13.45
N LEU A 9 -40.43 30.25 14.66
CA LEU A 9 -40.90 29.55 15.87
C LEU A 9 -41.44 28.12 15.69
N GLY A 10 -40.72 27.15 16.28
CA GLY A 10 -41.28 26.15 17.19
C GLY A 10 -41.63 24.77 16.61
N GLY A 11 -40.99 23.74 17.15
CA GLY A 11 -41.45 22.36 16.99
C GLY A 11 -40.51 21.35 17.64
N ILE A 12 -40.76 21.01 18.91
CA ILE A 12 -40.15 19.85 19.59
C ILE A 12 -40.86 18.59 19.07
N GLY A 13 -40.11 17.69 18.44
CA GLY A 13 -40.60 16.35 18.09
C GLY A 13 -40.17 15.33 19.14
N LEU A 14 -41.07 15.00 20.07
CA LEU A 14 -41.03 13.76 20.85
C LEU A 14 -41.49 12.60 19.96
N GLY A 15 -40.63 11.59 19.79
CA GLY A 15 -40.95 10.35 19.09
C GLY A 15 -40.13 9.19 19.64
N THR A 16 -40.64 8.60 20.73
CA THR A 16 -40.31 7.26 21.27
C THR A 16 -40.74 6.18 20.25
N ILE A 17 -40.19 4.96 20.10
CA ILE A 17 -40.02 3.82 21.02
C ILE A 17 -39.17 2.73 20.31
N GLY A 18 -38.28 2.06 21.08
CA GLY A 18 -37.99 0.60 21.02
C GLY A 18 -37.13 0.08 19.86
N THR A 19 -36.25 -0.92 19.99
CA THR A 19 -35.94 -1.92 21.04
C THR A 19 -34.56 -2.49 20.69
N GLY A 20 -33.78 -2.95 21.67
CA GLY A 20 -32.72 -3.93 21.38
C GLY A 20 -31.52 -3.95 22.32
N LEU A 21 -31.68 -4.59 23.49
CA LEU A 21 -30.68 -5.39 24.22
C LEU A 21 -29.21 -4.93 24.16
N GLY A 22 -28.80 -4.13 25.14
CA GLY A 22 -27.40 -3.79 25.39
C GLY A 22 -27.04 -3.91 26.86
N ILE A 23 -26.93 -5.14 27.37
CA ILE A 23 -26.20 -5.51 28.61
C ILE A 23 -25.63 -6.89 28.27
N GLU A 24 -24.33 -7.16 28.36
CA GLU A 24 -23.63 -7.57 29.59
C GLU A 24 -22.12 -7.30 29.42
N LYS A 25 -21.52 -6.42 30.23
CA LYS A 25 -20.81 -6.75 31.48
C LYS A 25 -19.76 -7.87 31.32
N LEU A 26 -18.58 -7.53 30.81
CA LEU A 26 -17.41 -8.38 30.97
C LEU A 26 -16.85 -8.21 32.39
N VAL A 27 -17.30 -9.07 33.31
CA VAL A 27 -16.59 -9.32 34.56
C VAL A 27 -15.38 -10.20 34.22
N SER A 28 -14.18 -9.64 34.34
CA SER A 28 -12.95 -10.43 34.36
C SER A 28 -12.95 -11.26 35.65
N SER A 29 -13.13 -12.57 35.51
CA SER A 29 -12.92 -13.55 36.58
C SER A 29 -11.86 -14.54 36.09
N GLY A 30 -10.74 -14.58 36.81
CA GLY A 30 -9.65 -15.50 36.51
C GLY A 30 -9.93 -16.93 36.95
N SER A 31 -9.13 -17.87 36.43
CA SER A 31 -8.51 -19.00 37.15
C SER A 31 -8.39 -20.27 36.30
N LYS A 32 -7.12 -20.70 36.13
CA LYS A 32 -6.55 -22.07 36.09
C LYS A 32 -7.05 -23.11 35.07
N ASN A 33 -6.08 -23.54 34.25
CA ASN A 33 -5.80 -24.89 33.68
C ASN A 33 -6.97 -25.87 33.50
N THR A 34 -7.22 -26.25 32.25
CA THR A 34 -7.36 -27.67 31.86
C THR A 34 -7.01 -27.84 30.38
N ASN A 35 -6.13 -28.81 30.09
CA ASN A 35 -5.93 -29.37 28.76
C ASN A 35 -7.28 -29.82 28.18
N LEU A 36 -7.70 -29.29 27.03
CA LEU A 36 -8.63 -30.02 26.18
C LEU A 36 -8.30 -29.79 24.71
N LEU A 37 -7.86 -30.88 24.12
CA LEU A 37 -7.46 -31.08 22.74
C LEU A 37 -8.68 -30.93 21.82
N THR A 38 -8.98 -29.72 21.34
CA THR A 38 -9.83 -29.56 20.17
C THR A 38 -8.94 -29.50 18.94
N LYS A 39 -8.79 -30.69 18.35
CA LYS A 39 -8.38 -30.94 16.97
C LYS A 39 -9.14 -30.00 16.03
N GLY A 40 -8.52 -28.88 15.75
CA GLY A 40 -8.92 -27.93 14.73
C GLY A 40 -7.65 -27.42 14.11
N THR A 41 -7.02 -28.22 13.25
CA THR A 41 -6.13 -27.70 12.22
C THR A 41 -6.97 -26.81 11.31
N SER A 42 -7.28 -25.61 11.79
CA SER A 42 -7.49 -24.47 10.92
C SER A 42 -6.12 -24.25 10.29
N SER A 43 -5.88 -24.96 9.20
CA SER A 43 -4.98 -24.48 8.17
C SER A 43 -5.56 -23.12 7.79
N ARG A 44 -5.08 -22.07 8.45
CA ARG A 44 -5.10 -20.74 7.86
C ARG A 44 -4.29 -20.92 6.58
N GLU A 45 -4.97 -21.26 5.49
CA GLU A 45 -4.49 -20.96 4.17
C GLU A 45 -4.21 -19.46 4.20
N SER A 46 -2.96 -19.10 4.46
CA SER A 46 -2.49 -17.76 4.21
C SER A 46 -2.73 -17.59 2.73
N ILE A 47 -3.81 -16.90 2.36
CA ILE A 47 -4.00 -16.40 1.02
C ILE A 47 -2.70 -15.65 0.73
N VAL A 48 -1.83 -16.26 -0.07
CA VAL A 48 -0.63 -15.60 -0.56
C VAL A 48 -1.17 -14.58 -1.54
N VAL A 49 -1.60 -13.43 -1.01
CA VAL A 49 -1.85 -12.24 -1.79
C VAL A 49 -0.50 -11.94 -2.41
N LYS A 50 -0.30 -12.36 -3.66
CA LYS A 50 0.91 -12.06 -4.42
C LYS A 50 0.98 -10.55 -4.48
N LYS A 51 1.78 -9.98 -3.58
CA LYS A 51 2.04 -8.55 -3.57
C LYS A 51 2.58 -8.21 -4.94
N GLU A 52 1.95 -7.27 -5.61
CA GLU A 52 2.40 -6.84 -6.92
C GLU A 52 3.71 -6.09 -6.77
N CYS A 53 4.70 -6.46 -7.58
CA CYS A 53 5.92 -5.67 -7.65
C CYS A 53 5.63 -4.34 -8.34
N ARG A 54 6.06 -3.24 -7.71
CA ARG A 54 5.93 -1.88 -8.22
C ARG A 54 7.29 -1.39 -8.71
N ILE A 55 7.26 -0.68 -9.84
CA ILE A 55 8.46 -0.18 -10.50
C ILE A 55 8.53 1.33 -10.30
N HIS A 56 9.73 1.81 -10.01
CA HIS A 56 10.00 3.24 -9.81
C HIS A 56 11.13 3.72 -10.73
N LYS A 57 10.93 4.83 -11.43
CA LYS A 57 11.97 5.49 -12.22
C LYS A 57 12.83 6.34 -11.30
N LEU A 58 14.14 6.13 -11.34
CA LEU A 58 15.10 7.06 -10.74
C LEU A 58 15.16 8.30 -11.62
N MET A 59 14.62 9.41 -11.11
CA MET A 59 14.59 10.69 -11.83
C MET A 59 15.87 11.48 -11.58
N LYS A 60 16.28 11.57 -10.31
CA LYS A 60 17.50 12.29 -9.91
C LYS A 60 18.15 11.61 -8.72
N LEU A 61 19.37 11.11 -8.93
CA LEU A 61 20.12 10.43 -7.86
C LEU A 61 20.50 11.37 -6.73
N LEU A 62 20.98 12.58 -7.02
CA LEU A 62 21.46 13.51 -5.99
C LEU A 62 20.35 13.83 -4.97
N GLU A 63 19.15 14.12 -5.48
CA GLU A 63 17.95 14.41 -4.68
C GLU A 63 17.27 13.16 -4.10
N GLY A 64 17.62 11.96 -4.58
CA GLY A 64 16.89 10.73 -4.22
C GLY A 64 15.44 10.76 -4.71
N SER A 65 15.21 11.39 -5.87
CA SER A 65 13.89 11.55 -6.45
C SER A 65 13.53 10.36 -7.33
N PHE A 66 12.42 9.71 -6.99
CA PHE A 66 11.88 8.56 -7.70
C PHE A 66 10.41 8.81 -8.07
N GLN A 67 9.99 8.20 -9.17
CA GLN A 67 8.61 8.27 -9.65
C GLN A 67 8.07 6.85 -9.84
N ARG A 68 6.96 6.52 -9.18
CA ARG A 68 6.24 5.27 -9.46
C ARG A 68 5.76 5.30 -10.92
N VAL A 69 5.91 4.18 -11.61
CA VAL A 69 5.42 4.01 -12.98
C VAL A 69 4.61 2.70 -13.06
N GLU A 70 3.46 2.77 -13.72
CA GLU A 70 2.66 1.57 -14.01
C GLU A 70 3.31 0.78 -15.15
N LYS A 71 3.10 -0.53 -15.16
CA LYS A 71 3.80 -1.44 -16.09
C LYS A 71 3.47 -1.11 -17.54
N GLU A 72 2.21 -0.78 -17.80
CA GLU A 72 1.69 -0.44 -19.12
C GLU A 72 2.25 0.89 -19.63
N ASP A 73 2.44 1.85 -18.73
CA ASP A 73 3.09 3.13 -19.07
C ASP A 73 4.57 2.92 -19.39
N LEU A 74 5.25 2.10 -18.59
CA LEU A 74 6.65 1.78 -18.82
C LEU A 74 6.84 1.03 -20.15
N GLU A 75 5.95 0.09 -20.47
CA GLU A 75 5.95 -0.62 -21.75
C GLU A 75 5.80 0.31 -22.94
N ARG A 76 4.90 1.31 -22.84
CA ARG A 76 4.71 2.32 -23.90
C ARG A 76 5.90 3.27 -24.03
N GLU A 77 6.56 3.62 -22.93
CA GLU A 77 7.72 4.51 -22.91
C GLU A 77 8.98 3.82 -23.45
N MET A 78 9.15 2.53 -23.17
CA MET A 78 10.33 1.76 -23.55
C MET A 78 10.26 1.31 -25.02
N LYS A 79 11.16 1.86 -25.85
CA LYS A 79 11.32 1.42 -27.25
C LYS A 79 11.94 0.03 -27.36
N ASN A 80 12.69 -0.41 -26.35
CA ASN A 80 13.35 -1.71 -26.35
C ASN A 80 12.51 -2.74 -25.58
N VAL A 81 11.86 -3.63 -26.34
CA VAL A 81 10.99 -4.69 -25.82
C VAL A 81 11.76 -5.71 -24.97
N GLU A 82 13.02 -6.00 -25.29
CA GLU A 82 13.84 -6.97 -24.56
C GLU A 82 14.19 -6.47 -23.15
N GLU A 83 14.58 -5.20 -23.05
CA GLU A 83 14.86 -4.55 -21.76
C GLU A 83 13.61 -4.51 -20.88
N TYR A 84 12.44 -4.17 -21.45
CA TYR A 84 11.18 -4.21 -20.72
C TYR A 84 10.85 -5.62 -20.22
N LYS A 85 11.00 -6.66 -21.05
CA LYS A 85 10.81 -8.05 -20.64
C LYS A 85 11.72 -8.45 -19.48
N ASN A 86 12.98 -8.00 -19.50
CA ASN A 86 13.91 -8.27 -18.42
C ASN A 86 13.45 -7.62 -17.10
N ILE A 87 13.08 -6.33 -17.13
CA ILE A 87 12.55 -5.61 -15.98
C ILE A 87 11.31 -6.31 -15.43
N LYS A 88 10.36 -6.68 -16.29
CA LYS A 88 9.14 -7.39 -15.91
C LYS A 88 9.44 -8.72 -15.23
N LYS A 89 10.34 -9.53 -15.79
CA LYS A 89 10.75 -10.82 -15.23
C LYS A 89 11.38 -10.67 -13.84
N VAL A 90 12.26 -9.68 -13.66
CA VAL A 90 12.86 -9.38 -12.36
C VAL A 90 11.79 -8.98 -11.35
N CYS A 91 10.89 -8.07 -11.75
CA CYS A 91 9.82 -7.56 -10.91
C CYS A 91 8.91 -8.70 -10.42
N GLU A 92 8.50 -9.59 -11.32
CA GLU A 92 7.67 -10.75 -11.00
C GLU A 92 8.40 -11.78 -10.11
N GLY A 93 9.70 -11.98 -10.33
CA GLY A 93 10.52 -12.91 -9.55
C GLY A 93 10.77 -12.47 -8.10
N LEU A 94 10.67 -11.17 -7.79
CA LEU A 94 10.97 -10.63 -6.46
C LEU A 94 9.78 -10.66 -5.48
N GLY A 95 8.61 -11.15 -5.90
CA GLY A 95 7.52 -11.48 -4.98
C GLY A 95 6.92 -10.27 -4.25
N GLY A 96 6.75 -9.16 -4.96
CA GLY A 96 6.09 -7.96 -4.43
C GLY A 96 7.00 -6.97 -3.70
N LYS A 97 8.30 -7.04 -3.98
CA LYS A 97 9.24 -5.98 -3.63
C LYS A 97 9.13 -4.83 -4.62
N ASP A 98 9.34 -3.62 -4.11
CA ASP A 98 9.55 -2.44 -4.93
C ASP A 98 10.95 -2.48 -5.53
N ILE A 99 11.06 -2.16 -6.83
CA ILE A 99 12.34 -2.00 -7.52
C ILE A 99 12.42 -0.63 -8.18
N PHE A 100 13.63 -0.17 -8.46
CA PHE A 100 13.81 0.99 -9.32
C PHE A 100 14.61 0.67 -10.58
N ILE A 101 14.37 1.46 -11.62
CA ILE A 101 15.10 1.45 -12.88
C ILE A 101 15.74 2.81 -13.09
N SER A 102 16.86 2.85 -13.81
CA SER A 102 17.56 4.10 -14.10
C SER A 102 17.89 4.19 -15.59
N ASN A 103 17.91 5.43 -16.10
CA ASN A 103 18.35 5.73 -17.46
C ASN A 103 19.78 6.26 -17.43
N LYS A 104 20.73 5.38 -17.07
CA LYS A 104 22.16 5.73 -17.09
C LYS A 104 22.59 6.05 -18.51
N GLU A 105 23.37 7.12 -18.65
CA GLU A 105 23.93 7.56 -19.94
C GLU A 105 22.87 7.83 -21.04
N GLN A 106 21.61 8.04 -20.66
CA GLN A 106 20.50 8.25 -21.59
C GLN A 106 20.26 7.07 -22.57
N LYS A 107 20.71 5.85 -22.23
CA LYS A 107 20.60 4.64 -23.08
C LYS A 107 19.27 3.89 -22.95
N GLY A 108 18.30 4.48 -22.24
CA GLY A 108 17.01 3.90 -21.95
C GLY A 108 16.91 3.37 -20.52
N TRP A 109 15.67 3.09 -20.09
CA TRP A 109 15.39 2.59 -18.75
C TRP A 109 15.84 1.15 -18.59
N LYS A 110 16.65 0.88 -17.57
CA LYS A 110 17.18 -0.46 -17.30
C LYS A 110 17.17 -0.77 -15.81
N TYR A 111 17.04 -2.05 -15.50
CA TYR A 111 17.27 -2.57 -14.16
C TYR A 111 18.76 -2.86 -13.99
N HIS A 112 19.37 -2.21 -13.00
CA HIS A 112 20.78 -2.39 -12.63
C HIS A 112 20.87 -3.02 -11.24
N PRO A 113 21.15 -4.34 -11.13
CA PRO A 113 21.29 -5.02 -9.84
C PRO A 113 22.32 -4.35 -8.92
N GLU A 114 23.42 -3.86 -9.49
CA GLU A 114 24.49 -3.14 -8.80
C GLU A 114 23.98 -1.88 -8.09
N ASP A 115 23.07 -1.15 -8.72
CA ASP A 115 22.48 0.06 -8.14
C ASP A 115 21.49 -0.28 -7.03
N GLN A 116 20.83 -1.44 -7.09
CA GLN A 116 19.92 -1.85 -6.00
C GLN A 116 20.66 -2.09 -4.68
N GLN A 117 21.95 -2.43 -4.75
CA GLN A 117 22.77 -2.76 -3.57
C GLN A 117 23.73 -1.64 -3.18
N ALA A 118 24.04 -0.71 -4.08
CA ALA A 118 24.87 0.44 -3.79
C ALA A 118 24.26 1.30 -2.66
N SER A 119 25.07 1.62 -1.64
CA SER A 119 24.62 2.29 -0.41
C SER A 119 23.83 3.57 -0.67
N ASP A 120 24.30 4.37 -1.62
CA ASP A 120 23.73 5.70 -1.93
C ASP A 120 22.36 5.59 -2.56
N TYR A 121 22.18 4.63 -3.46
CA TYR A 121 20.91 4.38 -4.14
C TYR A 121 19.92 3.72 -3.18
N LYS A 122 20.36 2.67 -2.48
CA LYS A 122 19.55 1.90 -1.55
C LYS A 122 18.96 2.80 -0.46
N THR A 123 19.80 3.60 0.21
CA THR A 123 19.36 4.47 1.30
C THR A 123 18.33 5.50 0.81
N LYS A 124 18.56 6.11 -0.36
CA LYS A 124 17.64 7.09 -0.94
C LYS A 124 16.32 6.46 -1.37
N PHE A 125 16.38 5.27 -1.97
CA PHE A 125 15.17 4.57 -2.38
C PHE A 125 14.33 4.11 -1.19
N GLU A 126 14.97 3.59 -0.13
CA GLU A 126 14.27 3.22 1.10
C GLU A 126 13.60 4.44 1.78
N ASN A 127 14.26 5.59 1.80
CA ASN A 127 13.68 6.83 2.32
C ASN A 127 12.47 7.28 1.50
N TYR A 128 12.57 7.23 0.17
CA TYR A 128 11.45 7.50 -0.73
C TYR A 128 10.26 6.56 -0.46
N LEU A 129 10.50 5.24 -0.38
CA LEU A 129 9.46 4.26 -0.10
C LEU A 129 8.82 4.45 1.29
N ARG A 130 9.59 4.90 2.28
CA ARG A 130 9.07 5.22 3.61
C ARG A 130 8.10 6.41 3.54
N GLY A 131 8.44 7.45 2.78
CA GLY A 131 7.56 8.59 2.54
C GLY A 131 6.21 8.18 1.95
N LEU A 132 6.18 7.21 1.04
CA LEU A 132 4.95 6.69 0.44
C LEU A 132 4.06 5.88 1.39
N LYS A 133 4.62 5.33 2.49
CA LYS A 133 3.86 4.53 3.47
C LYS A 133 3.21 5.37 4.56
N LEU A 134 3.60 6.64 4.67
CA LEU A 134 3.08 7.58 5.66
C LEU A 134 1.86 8.36 5.14
N ILE A 135 1.43 8.08 3.91
CA ILE A 135 0.27 8.64 3.22
C ILE A 135 -0.77 7.52 3.12
#